data_AF-A0A4P5Y4V3-F1
#
_entry.id   AF-A0A4P5Y4V3-F1
#
_cell.length_a   1.000
_cell.length_b   1.000
_cell.length_c   1.000
_cell.angle_alpha   90.00
_cell.angle_beta   90.00
_cell.angle_gamma   90.00
#
_symmetry.space_group_name_H-M   'P 1'
#
loop_
_entity.id
_entity.type
_entity.pdbx_description
1 polymer ?
#
loop_
_entity_poly.entity_id
_entity_poly.type
_entity_poly.pdbx_seq_one_letter_code
_entity_poly.pdbx_strand_id
1 'polypeptide(L)'
;MLFPNWSRLMQSGRIRRSRRPLDLSSAEVLERRTVPAVNITGSSAVTILITSNEDVSVQDDGGGHVQISVDGITFDTSINASLVQSLTIKATSSSSDNLIDLTQIDSSAYLLLSGVTVKGGGGEDTINGSNLEFFNEVLFGGRGNDTINGGLGNDILNGEDGDDEINGEDGDDTLLGGSGTDTLDGGDGNDNLKGQIGNDSVNAGPGNDKLDGGDGNDTLTGGDDNDSILAGKGDDVIFGDAGGGTDGNDTINGDAGIDLIAAGGGDDVVNGGDGNDIIGGGDGNDTMTGGNGNDKIYGGDDADSSGDGGDDILVGNAGNDTLLGGDGNDSLLGGAGNDILAGQVGIDTVNGQGSADTVLGGDGNGEEPGDLVIGLDAEINETFSLDTGWTALVG
;
A
#
# COMPACT_ATOMS: atom_id res chain seq x y z
N MET A 1 -3.29 59.20 -62.04
CA MET A 1 -3.82 57.94 -62.62
C MET A 1 -5.26 57.81 -62.12
N LEU A 2 -6.22 58.37 -62.90
CA LEU A 2 -7.26 57.66 -63.68
C LEU A 2 -8.27 56.95 -62.77
N PHE A 3 -9.59 57.18 -62.70
CA PHE A 3 -10.61 58.19 -63.05
C PHE A 3 -11.88 57.81 -62.21
N PRO A 4 -12.87 58.71 -62.04
CA PRO A 4 -14.03 58.59 -61.14
C PRO A 4 -15.31 58.09 -61.85
N ASN A 5 -16.41 57.82 -61.11
CA ASN A 5 -17.83 58.05 -61.50
C ASN A 5 -18.76 57.57 -60.35
N TRP A 6 -19.49 58.41 -59.61
CA TRP A 6 -20.76 59.13 -59.91
C TRP A 6 -21.99 58.25 -60.20
N SER A 7 -22.95 58.23 -59.26
CA SER A 7 -24.43 58.36 -59.42
C SER A 7 -25.15 57.81 -58.16
N ARG A 8 -25.68 58.63 -57.23
CA ARG A 8 -26.96 59.37 -57.23
C ARG A 8 -28.19 58.47 -57.46
N LEU A 9 -28.96 58.20 -56.39
CA LEU A 9 -30.40 58.52 -56.28
C LEU A 9 -30.99 58.06 -54.93
N MET A 10 -31.60 58.99 -54.19
CA MET A 10 -32.65 58.66 -53.23
C MET A 10 -33.93 58.27 -53.99
N GLN A 11 -34.69 57.29 -53.50
CA GLN A 11 -36.17 57.38 -53.49
C GLN A 11 -36.83 56.33 -52.59
N SER A 12 -37.85 56.82 -51.88
CA SER A 12 -38.80 56.12 -51.01
C SER A 12 -39.54 54.96 -51.67
N GLY A 13 -39.81 53.88 -50.93
CA GLY A 13 -40.71 52.81 -51.39
C GLY A 13 -41.13 51.81 -50.32
N ARG A 14 -42.35 51.99 -49.81
CA ARG A 14 -43.29 51.01 -49.19
C ARG A 14 -42.78 49.58 -48.91
N ILE A 15 -42.82 49.20 -47.63
CA ILE A 15 -42.84 47.79 -47.18
C ILE A 15 -44.12 47.12 -47.71
N ARG A 16 -43.97 46.18 -48.66
CA ARG A 16 -45.02 45.20 -49.00
C ARG A 16 -44.81 43.96 -48.14
N ARG A 17 -45.78 43.64 -47.27
CA ARG A 17 -45.86 42.34 -46.58
C ARG A 17 -46.02 41.23 -47.61
N SER A 18 -44.94 40.53 -47.91
CA SER A 18 -44.98 39.25 -48.61
C SER A 18 -45.30 38.16 -47.58
N ARG A 19 -46.55 37.68 -47.55
CA ARG A 19 -46.90 36.40 -46.95
C ARG A 19 -46.31 35.30 -47.83
N ARG A 20 -45.08 34.88 -47.54
CA ARG A 20 -44.63 33.52 -47.86
C ARG A 20 -44.62 32.74 -46.55
N PRO A 21 -45.19 31.53 -46.49
CA PRO A 21 -44.96 30.64 -45.36
C PRO A 21 -43.45 30.44 -45.25
N LEU A 22 -42.89 30.67 -44.06
CA LEU A 22 -41.56 30.17 -43.74
C LEU A 22 -41.63 28.65 -43.87
N ASP A 23 -40.84 28.12 -44.79
CA ASP A 23 -40.57 26.70 -44.90
C ASP A 23 -39.81 26.29 -43.64
N LEU A 24 -40.51 25.65 -42.70
CA LEU A 24 -39.97 25.15 -41.45
C LEU A 24 -39.28 23.79 -41.62
N SER A 25 -38.90 23.40 -42.85
CA SER A 25 -38.13 22.16 -43.09
C SER A 25 -36.68 22.24 -42.64
N SER A 26 -36.23 23.41 -42.19
CA SER A 26 -35.00 23.61 -41.42
C SER A 26 -35.28 24.19 -40.03
N ALA A 27 -36.40 23.78 -39.41
CA ALA A 27 -36.44 23.75 -37.96
C ALA A 27 -35.26 22.91 -37.52
N GLU A 28 -34.25 23.58 -36.96
CA GLU A 28 -33.15 22.97 -36.24
C GLU A 28 -33.72 21.78 -35.50
N VAL A 29 -33.28 20.59 -35.91
CA VAL A 29 -33.30 19.45 -35.04
C VAL A 29 -32.42 19.90 -33.88
N LEU A 30 -33.04 20.53 -32.89
CA LEU A 30 -32.63 20.41 -31.50
C LEU A 30 -32.61 18.91 -31.28
N GLU A 31 -31.51 18.28 -31.70
CA GLU A 31 -31.09 17.05 -31.09
C GLU A 31 -31.12 17.41 -29.61
N ARG A 32 -32.08 16.82 -28.91
CA ARG A 32 -31.93 16.61 -27.48
C ARG A 32 -30.65 15.80 -27.34
N ARG A 33 -29.49 16.45 -27.41
CA ARG A 33 -28.33 16.02 -26.66
C ARG A 33 -28.88 15.93 -25.26
N THR A 34 -29.07 14.70 -24.81
CA THR A 34 -29.26 14.38 -23.41
C THR A 34 -28.25 15.23 -22.67
N VAL A 35 -28.74 16.23 -21.94
CA VAL A 35 -27.93 16.96 -20.98
C VAL A 35 -27.30 15.86 -20.11
N PRO A 36 -25.97 15.85 -19.91
CA PRO A 36 -25.34 14.90 -18.99
C PRO A 36 -26.16 14.86 -17.70
N ALA A 37 -26.40 13.67 -17.14
CA ALA A 37 -27.38 13.45 -16.09
C ALA A 37 -26.91 13.98 -14.70
N VAL A 38 -26.25 15.13 -14.68
CA VAL A 38 -25.82 15.85 -13.48
C VAL A 38 -27.06 16.33 -12.73
N ASN A 39 -27.51 15.52 -11.78
CA ASN A 39 -28.66 15.83 -10.94
C ASN A 39 -28.19 16.34 -9.58
N ILE A 40 -28.11 17.67 -9.45
CA ILE A 40 -27.67 18.30 -8.21
C ILE A 40 -28.83 18.39 -7.21
N THR A 41 -28.73 17.66 -6.11
CA THR A 41 -29.78 17.62 -5.09
C THR A 41 -29.46 18.45 -3.86
N GLY A 42 -29.87 19.72 -3.86
CA GLY A 42 -29.71 20.61 -2.69
C GLY A 42 -28.56 21.58 -2.83
N SER A 43 -28.40 22.45 -1.83
CA SER A 43 -27.42 23.54 -1.85
C SER A 43 -26.27 23.37 -0.85
N SER A 44 -26.42 22.47 0.13
CA SER A 44 -25.37 22.14 1.11
C SER A 44 -24.87 20.70 0.98
N ALA A 45 -25.66 19.78 0.42
CA ALA A 45 -25.23 18.44 0.08
C ALA A 45 -25.32 18.29 -1.44
N VAL A 46 -24.20 18.41 -2.14
CA VAL A 46 -24.16 18.34 -3.60
C VAL A 46 -23.99 16.88 -4.00
N THR A 47 -24.84 16.39 -4.89
CA THR A 47 -24.68 15.06 -5.48
C THR A 47 -24.57 15.20 -7.00
N ILE A 48 -23.63 14.51 -7.60
CA ILE A 48 -23.38 14.45 -9.04
C ILE A 48 -23.54 12.98 -9.43
N LEU A 49 -24.41 12.72 -10.41
CA LEU A 49 -24.62 11.38 -10.96
C LEU A 49 -24.04 11.35 -12.38
N ILE A 50 -23.16 10.40 -12.62
CA ILE A 50 -22.52 10.16 -13.91
C ILE A 50 -23.14 8.90 -14.52
N THR A 51 -23.64 9.01 -15.75
CA THR A 51 -24.43 7.94 -16.40
C THR A 51 -23.83 7.41 -17.70
N SER A 52 -22.70 7.97 -18.13
CA SER A 52 -21.96 7.62 -19.34
C SER A 52 -20.45 7.72 -19.08
N ASN A 53 -19.60 7.27 -20.01
CA ASN A 53 -18.18 7.64 -20.03
C ASN A 53 -18.07 9.16 -20.13
N GLU A 54 -17.79 9.80 -19.00
CA GLU A 54 -17.85 11.23 -18.85
C GLU A 54 -16.67 11.67 -17.99
N ASP A 55 -15.82 12.56 -18.52
CA ASP A 55 -14.75 13.19 -17.74
C ASP A 55 -15.38 14.28 -16.86
N VAL A 56 -15.35 14.09 -15.54
CA VAL A 56 -15.94 15.00 -14.57
C VAL A 56 -14.87 15.73 -13.78
N SER A 57 -15.01 17.05 -13.68
CA SER A 57 -14.23 17.84 -12.72
C SER A 57 -15.09 18.82 -11.95
N VAL A 58 -14.69 19.11 -10.71
CA VAL A 58 -15.39 20.04 -9.80
C VAL A 58 -14.42 21.10 -9.31
N GLN A 59 -14.81 22.37 -9.39
CA GLN A 59 -14.00 23.51 -8.97
C GLN A 59 -14.86 24.71 -8.52
N ASP A 60 -14.23 25.81 -8.11
CA ASP A 60 -14.87 27.12 -7.96
C ASP A 60 -14.78 27.92 -9.28
N ASP A 61 -15.82 28.69 -9.63
CA ASP A 61 -15.85 29.53 -10.84
C ASP A 61 -14.98 30.81 -10.75
N GLY A 62 -14.27 31.02 -9.64
CA GLY A 62 -13.57 32.27 -9.28
C GLY A 62 -14.53 33.35 -8.75
N GLY A 63 -15.83 33.07 -8.70
CA GLY A 63 -16.90 33.92 -8.21
C GLY A 63 -17.56 33.39 -6.93
N GLY A 64 -17.06 32.30 -6.34
CA GLY A 64 -17.58 31.70 -5.12
C GLY A 64 -18.72 30.70 -5.35
N HIS A 65 -18.93 30.23 -6.59
CA HIS A 65 -19.92 29.22 -6.91
C HIS A 65 -19.28 27.94 -7.43
N VAL A 66 -19.92 26.81 -7.14
CA VAL A 66 -19.51 25.50 -7.64
C VAL A 66 -19.63 25.49 -9.17
N GLN A 67 -18.56 25.07 -9.84
CA GLN A 67 -18.48 24.83 -11.27
C GLN A 67 -18.20 23.35 -11.52
N ILE A 68 -18.94 22.74 -12.44
CA ILE A 68 -18.80 21.32 -12.80
C ILE A 68 -18.51 21.22 -14.28
N SER A 69 -17.46 20.49 -14.67
CA SER A 69 -17.21 20.14 -16.06
C SER A 69 -17.58 18.69 -16.30
N VAL A 70 -18.21 18.40 -17.44
CA VAL A 70 -18.50 17.04 -17.92
C VAL A 70 -18.16 16.95 -19.40
N ASP A 71 -17.20 16.10 -19.78
CA ASP A 71 -16.68 16.00 -21.16
C ASP A 71 -16.24 17.35 -21.75
N GLY A 72 -15.61 18.18 -20.91
CA GLY A 72 -15.19 19.54 -21.25
C GLY A 72 -16.34 20.54 -21.44
N ILE A 73 -17.59 20.17 -21.13
CA ILE A 73 -18.72 21.08 -21.05
C ILE A 73 -18.86 21.56 -19.60
N THR A 74 -18.60 22.84 -19.39
CA THR A 74 -18.66 23.47 -18.07
C THR A 74 -20.06 24.00 -17.75
N PHE A 75 -20.51 23.76 -16.51
CA PHE A 75 -21.77 24.19 -15.95
C PHE A 75 -21.51 25.04 -14.69
N ASP A 76 -21.77 26.34 -14.78
CA ASP A 76 -21.80 27.22 -13.62
C ASP A 76 -23.08 26.96 -12.82
N THR A 77 -22.94 26.54 -11.57
CA THR A 77 -24.09 26.35 -10.70
C THR A 77 -24.41 27.65 -9.95
N SER A 78 -25.63 27.73 -9.39
CA SER A 78 -25.97 28.80 -8.45
C SER A 78 -25.62 28.47 -6.99
N ILE A 79 -24.89 27.37 -6.76
CA ILE A 79 -24.58 26.85 -5.44
C ILE A 79 -23.34 27.58 -4.95
N ASN A 80 -23.48 28.27 -3.83
CA ASN A 80 -22.35 28.94 -3.20
C ASN A 80 -21.41 27.90 -2.60
N ALA A 81 -20.16 27.86 -3.06
CA ALA A 81 -19.15 26.88 -2.64
C ALA A 81 -18.94 26.91 -1.11
N SER A 82 -18.97 28.08 -0.50
CA SER A 82 -18.77 28.25 0.96
C SER A 82 -19.91 27.68 1.83
N LEU A 83 -21.03 27.28 1.23
CA LEU A 83 -22.16 26.66 1.92
C LEU A 83 -22.27 25.15 1.70
N VAL A 84 -21.41 24.58 0.84
CA VAL A 84 -21.35 23.14 0.60
C VAL A 84 -20.73 22.48 1.82
N GLN A 85 -21.43 21.48 2.34
CA GLN A 85 -21.05 20.65 3.48
C GLN A 85 -20.60 19.26 3.05
N SER A 86 -21.22 18.73 2.00
CA SER A 86 -20.81 17.44 1.44
C SER A 86 -20.89 17.44 -0.08
N LEU A 87 -19.95 16.75 -0.72
CA LEU A 87 -19.93 16.46 -2.14
C LEU A 87 -19.99 14.95 -2.34
N THR A 88 -20.82 14.49 -3.26
CA THR A 88 -20.91 13.08 -3.61
C THR A 88 -20.95 12.92 -5.11
N ILE A 89 -20.01 12.20 -5.68
CA ILE A 89 -19.95 11.87 -7.10
C ILE A 89 -20.15 10.37 -7.24
N LYS A 90 -21.09 9.96 -8.10
CA LYS A 90 -21.35 8.54 -8.35
C LYS A 90 -21.51 8.30 -9.83
N ALA A 91 -20.59 7.55 -10.39
CA ALA A 91 -20.79 6.87 -11.64
C ALA A 91 -21.63 5.60 -11.45
N THR A 92 -22.50 5.38 -12.43
CA THR A 92 -23.59 4.39 -12.36
C THR A 92 -23.59 3.41 -13.52
N SER A 93 -22.72 3.65 -14.50
CA SER A 93 -22.46 2.70 -15.57
C SER A 93 -21.53 1.60 -15.05
N SER A 94 -21.62 0.42 -15.67
CA SER A 94 -20.88 -0.78 -15.26
C SER A 94 -19.72 -1.10 -16.20
N SER A 95 -19.34 -0.16 -17.07
CA SER A 95 -18.35 -0.37 -18.13
C SER A 95 -17.78 0.95 -18.66
N SER A 96 -17.90 2.03 -17.90
CA SER A 96 -17.51 3.36 -18.32
C SER A 96 -16.25 3.78 -17.61
N ASP A 97 -15.19 3.95 -18.38
CA ASP A 97 -13.96 4.57 -17.91
C ASP A 97 -14.23 6.06 -17.64
N ASN A 98 -14.06 6.51 -16.40
CA ASN A 98 -14.38 7.86 -15.93
C ASN A 98 -13.15 8.53 -15.31
N LEU A 99 -12.83 9.73 -15.77
CA LEU A 99 -11.92 10.62 -15.05
C LEU A 99 -12.73 11.50 -14.10
N ILE A 100 -12.45 11.44 -12.79
CA ILE A 100 -13.05 12.28 -11.76
C ILE A 100 -11.94 13.08 -11.10
N ASP A 101 -11.88 14.39 -11.38
CA ASP A 101 -10.81 15.27 -10.92
C ASP A 101 -11.32 16.33 -9.92
N LEU A 102 -10.85 16.24 -8.68
CA LEU A 102 -11.16 17.15 -7.57
C LEU A 102 -9.98 18.03 -7.15
N THR A 103 -8.85 17.96 -7.86
CA THR A 103 -7.61 18.68 -7.52
C THR A 103 -7.77 20.21 -7.52
N GLN A 104 -8.81 20.70 -8.21
CA GLN A 104 -9.14 22.13 -8.33
C GLN A 104 -10.09 22.64 -7.23
N ILE A 105 -10.47 21.79 -6.27
CA ILE A 105 -11.18 22.23 -5.07
C ILE A 105 -10.17 22.88 -4.12
N ASP A 106 -10.38 24.16 -3.79
CA ASP A 106 -9.55 24.94 -2.86
C ASP A 106 -10.32 25.28 -1.58
N SER A 107 -9.65 25.11 -0.44
CA SER A 107 -10.07 25.47 0.91
C SER A 107 -10.58 26.90 1.03
N SER A 108 -10.08 27.83 0.20
CA SER A 108 -10.50 29.24 0.22
C SER A 108 -11.96 29.44 -0.24
N ALA A 109 -12.49 28.54 -1.05
CA ALA A 109 -13.85 28.58 -1.58
C ALA A 109 -14.81 27.64 -0.80
N TYR A 110 -14.33 26.48 -0.37
CA TYR A 110 -15.14 25.41 0.23
C TYR A 110 -15.07 25.36 1.76
N LEU A 111 -15.40 26.48 2.41
CA LEU A 111 -15.20 26.71 3.86
C LEU A 111 -15.96 25.79 4.83
N LEU A 112 -17.00 25.11 4.37
CA LEU A 112 -17.83 24.22 5.19
C LEU A 112 -17.80 22.77 4.75
N LEU A 113 -17.02 22.44 3.71
CA LEU A 113 -16.94 21.07 3.20
C LEU A 113 -16.39 20.19 4.32
N SER A 114 -16.97 19.01 4.49
CA SER A 114 -16.56 18.10 5.57
C SER A 114 -16.74 16.63 5.17
N GLY A 115 -16.89 16.37 3.88
CA GLY A 115 -17.08 15.02 3.37
C GLY A 115 -17.22 15.04 1.87
N VAL A 116 -16.27 14.39 1.20
CA VAL A 116 -16.37 14.05 -0.21
C VAL A 116 -16.47 12.53 -0.33
N THR A 117 -17.34 12.06 -1.21
CA THR A 117 -17.41 10.64 -1.55
C THR A 117 -17.48 10.48 -3.05
N VAL A 118 -16.58 9.69 -3.61
CA VAL A 118 -16.53 9.37 -5.03
C VAL A 118 -16.74 7.88 -5.23
N LYS A 119 -17.48 7.51 -6.27
CA LYS A 119 -17.61 6.13 -6.76
C LYS A 119 -17.42 6.12 -8.28
N GLY A 120 -16.33 5.52 -8.77
CA GLY A 120 -16.02 5.34 -10.20
C GLY A 120 -16.97 4.35 -10.89
N GLY A 121 -17.42 3.36 -10.14
CA GLY A 121 -18.53 2.50 -10.54
C GLY A 121 -18.08 1.29 -11.33
N GLY A 122 -17.59 1.44 -12.54
CA GLY A 122 -16.91 0.33 -13.19
C GLY A 122 -16.55 0.61 -14.62
N GLY A 123 -15.48 -0.01 -15.11
CA GLY A 123 -14.65 0.50 -16.19
C GLY A 123 -13.21 0.58 -15.68
N GLU A 124 -12.35 1.27 -16.39
CA GLU A 124 -11.04 1.70 -15.85
C GLU A 124 -11.16 3.18 -15.48
N ASP A 125 -11.37 3.46 -14.21
CA ASP A 125 -11.64 4.80 -13.69
C ASP A 125 -10.37 5.47 -13.18
N THR A 126 -10.31 6.80 -13.27
CA THR A 126 -9.25 7.61 -12.64
C THR A 126 -9.89 8.60 -11.70
N ILE A 127 -9.57 8.51 -10.41
CA ILE A 127 -10.10 9.39 -9.37
C ILE A 127 -8.94 10.16 -8.75
N ASN A 128 -8.94 11.48 -8.92
CA ASN A 128 -8.01 12.37 -8.24
C ASN A 128 -8.76 13.12 -7.14
N GLY A 129 -8.38 12.88 -5.90
CA GLY A 129 -8.88 13.58 -4.72
C GLY A 129 -8.41 15.03 -4.66
N SER A 130 -8.68 15.69 -3.55
CA SER A 130 -8.52 17.13 -3.44
C SER A 130 -7.18 17.51 -2.81
N ASN A 131 -6.70 18.73 -3.08
CA ASN A 131 -5.47 19.24 -2.47
C ASN A 131 -5.75 19.93 -1.13
N LEU A 132 -6.52 19.29 -0.24
CA LEU A 132 -7.09 19.92 0.94
C LEU A 132 -6.63 19.26 2.26
N GLU A 133 -5.53 19.74 2.84
CA GLU A 133 -4.86 19.20 4.06
C GLU A 133 -5.73 18.85 5.29
N PHE A 134 -6.97 19.36 5.41
CA PHE A 134 -7.83 19.15 6.59
C PHE A 134 -9.14 18.43 6.26
N PHE A 135 -9.20 17.82 5.09
CA PHE A 135 -10.40 17.19 4.57
C PHE A 135 -10.07 15.74 4.29
N ASN A 136 -11.07 14.90 4.53
CA ASN A 136 -10.93 13.46 4.40
C ASN A 136 -11.92 13.04 3.33
N GLU A 137 -11.42 12.30 2.37
CA GLU A 137 -12.14 11.79 1.24
C GLU A 137 -12.40 10.30 1.35
N VAL A 138 -13.48 9.87 0.72
CA VAL A 138 -13.81 8.45 0.60
C VAL A 138 -13.97 8.12 -0.88
N LEU A 139 -12.97 7.48 -1.45
CA LEU A 139 -12.82 7.21 -2.87
C LEU A 139 -12.98 5.72 -3.12
N PHE A 140 -13.90 5.35 -4.02
CA PHE A 140 -14.10 3.97 -4.44
C PHE A 140 -13.91 3.87 -5.95
N GLY A 141 -13.02 3.00 -6.40
CA GLY A 141 -12.80 2.67 -7.81
C GLY A 141 -14.04 1.98 -8.38
N GLY A 142 -14.23 0.71 -8.01
CA GLY A 142 -15.44 -0.05 -8.31
C GLY A 142 -15.16 -1.38 -8.98
N ARG A 143 -15.21 -1.42 -10.31
CA ARG A 143 -14.92 -2.65 -11.05
C ARG A 143 -14.01 -2.32 -12.20
N GLY A 144 -13.01 -3.15 -12.44
CA GLY A 144 -12.03 -2.91 -13.47
C GLY A 144 -10.83 -2.19 -12.86
N ASN A 145 -9.83 -1.90 -13.69
CA ASN A 145 -8.53 -1.49 -13.19
C ASN A 145 -8.51 0.02 -13.03
N ASP A 146 -8.59 0.47 -11.80
CA ASP A 146 -8.79 1.87 -11.44
C ASP A 146 -7.48 2.51 -10.96
N THR A 147 -7.37 3.82 -11.14
CA THR A 147 -6.30 4.65 -10.56
C THR A 147 -6.92 5.63 -9.57
N ILE A 148 -6.50 5.59 -8.31
CA ILE A 148 -7.05 6.44 -7.24
C ILE A 148 -5.91 7.19 -6.57
N ASN A 149 -5.98 8.51 -6.53
CA ASN A 149 -5.06 9.38 -5.79
C ASN A 149 -5.85 10.10 -4.70
N GLY A 150 -5.44 9.95 -3.43
CA GLY A 150 -6.10 10.55 -2.25
C GLY A 150 -5.91 12.05 -2.21
N GLY A 151 -4.66 12.49 -2.29
CA GLY A 151 -4.31 13.90 -2.27
C GLY A 151 -3.79 14.30 -0.90
N LEU A 152 -4.23 15.45 -0.39
CA LEU A 152 -3.85 15.85 0.97
C LEU A 152 -4.97 15.51 1.94
N GLY A 153 -4.61 15.06 3.13
CA GLY A 153 -5.54 14.76 4.21
C GLY A 153 -5.61 13.27 4.50
N ASN A 154 -6.47 12.88 5.44
CA ASN A 154 -6.53 11.49 5.91
C ASN A 154 -7.69 10.76 5.22
N ASP A 155 -7.40 10.08 4.14
CA ASP A 155 -8.35 9.55 3.18
C ASP A 155 -8.68 8.08 3.39
N ILE A 156 -9.77 7.64 2.77
CA ILE A 156 -10.16 6.24 2.67
C ILE A 156 -10.30 5.90 1.19
N LEU A 157 -9.40 5.08 0.67
CA LEU A 157 -9.32 4.68 -0.72
C LEU A 157 -9.60 3.18 -0.83
N ASN A 158 -10.41 2.79 -1.83
CA ASN A 158 -10.78 1.40 -2.04
C ASN A 158 -10.91 1.09 -3.53
N GLY A 159 -10.06 0.20 -4.05
CA GLY A 159 -10.07 -0.25 -5.45
C GLY A 159 -11.32 -1.06 -5.80
N GLU A 160 -11.74 -1.94 -4.90
CA GLU A 160 -12.84 -2.90 -5.04
C GLU A 160 -12.47 -4.12 -5.93
N ASP A 161 -13.05 -4.32 -7.13
CA ASP A 161 -12.69 -5.45 -8.01
C ASP A 161 -11.78 -4.93 -9.15
N GLY A 162 -10.59 -5.48 -9.38
CA GLY A 162 -9.71 -4.99 -10.45
C GLY A 162 -8.24 -5.14 -10.09
N ASP A 163 -7.34 -4.91 -11.05
CA ASP A 163 -5.93 -4.67 -10.72
C ASP A 163 -5.76 -3.15 -10.60
N ASP A 164 -5.76 -2.64 -9.37
CA ASP A 164 -5.89 -1.20 -9.07
C ASP A 164 -4.54 -0.54 -8.71
N GLU A 165 -4.41 0.75 -9.00
CA GLU A 165 -3.29 1.60 -8.58
C GLU A 165 -3.83 2.66 -7.60
N ILE A 166 -3.40 2.60 -6.34
CA ILE A 166 -3.93 3.44 -5.26
C ILE A 166 -2.77 4.17 -4.57
N ASN A 167 -2.81 5.50 -4.58
CA ASN A 167 -1.84 6.36 -3.91
C ASN A 167 -2.53 7.21 -2.84
N GLY A 168 -2.11 7.13 -1.58
CA GLY A 168 -2.63 7.96 -0.48
C GLY A 168 -2.19 9.42 -0.61
N GLU A 169 -0.88 9.61 -0.83
CA GLU A 169 -0.18 10.91 -0.87
C GLU A 169 0.14 11.46 0.54
N ASP A 170 -0.36 12.62 0.96
CA ASP A 170 0.00 13.20 2.27
C ASP A 170 -1.14 12.99 3.28
N GLY A 171 -0.89 12.36 4.41
CA GLY A 171 -1.83 12.22 5.53
C GLY A 171 -1.89 10.81 6.08
N ASP A 172 -2.61 10.59 7.18
CA ASP A 172 -2.79 9.22 7.70
C ASP A 172 -3.96 8.54 6.97
N ASP A 173 -3.65 7.73 5.96
CA ASP A 173 -4.58 7.17 5.01
C ASP A 173 -5.00 5.73 5.33
N THR A 174 -6.09 5.30 4.70
CA THR A 174 -6.50 3.88 4.69
C THR A 174 -6.72 3.43 3.26
N LEU A 175 -5.86 2.54 2.78
CA LEU A 175 -5.89 1.99 1.44
C LEU A 175 -6.35 0.53 1.47
N LEU A 176 -7.27 0.20 0.58
CA LEU A 176 -7.81 -1.15 0.39
C LEU A 176 -7.71 -1.48 -1.10
N GLY A 177 -6.85 -2.44 -1.48
CA GLY A 177 -6.74 -2.93 -2.86
C GLY A 177 -8.04 -3.59 -3.29
N GLY A 178 -8.32 -4.76 -2.72
CA GLY A 178 -9.59 -5.44 -2.91
C GLY A 178 -9.41 -6.81 -3.55
N SER A 179 -9.78 -6.97 -4.81
CA SER A 179 -9.63 -8.23 -5.52
C SER A 179 -8.93 -8.03 -6.85
N GLY A 180 -7.71 -8.52 -6.96
CA GLY A 180 -6.88 -8.46 -8.15
C GLY A 180 -5.43 -8.30 -7.77
N THR A 181 -4.58 -7.90 -8.70
CA THR A 181 -3.16 -7.61 -8.42
C THR A 181 -3.02 -6.11 -8.25
N ASP A 182 -3.06 -5.64 -7.02
CA ASP A 182 -3.13 -4.22 -6.69
C ASP A 182 -1.75 -3.62 -6.40
N THR A 183 -1.60 -2.33 -6.67
CA THR A 183 -0.43 -1.52 -6.28
C THR A 183 -0.89 -0.42 -5.34
N LEU A 184 -0.39 -0.43 -4.11
CA LEU A 184 -0.74 0.52 -3.05
C LEU A 184 0.51 1.28 -2.63
N ASP A 185 0.44 2.61 -2.62
CA ASP A 185 1.45 3.51 -2.09
C ASP A 185 0.80 4.40 -1.02
N GLY A 186 1.24 4.30 0.24
CA GLY A 186 0.68 5.06 1.37
C GLY A 186 1.03 6.53 1.22
N GLY A 187 2.33 6.81 1.16
CA GLY A 187 2.87 8.14 1.02
C GLY A 187 3.42 8.65 2.36
N ASP A 188 3.24 9.94 2.65
CA ASP A 188 3.70 10.53 3.90
C ASP A 188 2.59 10.42 4.97
N GLY A 189 2.79 9.69 6.07
CA GLY A 189 1.75 9.58 7.09
C GLY A 189 1.84 8.29 7.89
N ASN A 190 0.94 8.07 8.84
CA ASN A 190 0.81 6.75 9.48
C ASN A 190 -0.38 6.01 8.87
N ASP A 191 -0.09 5.22 7.86
CA ASP A 191 -1.05 4.64 6.96
C ASP A 191 -1.49 3.24 7.38
N ASN A 192 -2.62 2.82 6.83
CA ASN A 192 -3.16 1.48 7.00
C ASN A 192 -3.52 0.89 5.63
N LEU A 193 -2.64 0.04 5.11
CA LEU A 193 -2.70 -0.51 3.76
C LEU A 193 -3.08 -1.99 3.81
N LYS A 194 -4.01 -2.39 2.93
CA LYS A 194 -4.42 -3.78 2.78
C LYS A 194 -4.53 -4.19 1.33
N GLY A 195 -3.73 -5.16 0.88
CA GLY A 195 -3.83 -5.75 -0.46
C GLY A 195 -5.13 -6.51 -0.65
N GLN A 196 -5.41 -7.42 0.28
CA GLN A 196 -6.58 -8.33 0.35
C GLN A 196 -6.46 -9.58 -0.51
N ILE A 197 -7.02 -9.63 -1.73
CA ILE A 197 -7.04 -10.86 -2.53
C ILE A 197 -6.27 -10.64 -3.82
N GLY A 198 -5.20 -11.40 -3.98
CA GLY A 198 -4.37 -11.45 -5.17
C GLY A 198 -2.92 -11.17 -4.80
N ASN A 199 -2.09 -10.92 -5.81
CA ASN A 199 -0.66 -10.75 -5.59
C ASN A 199 -0.36 -9.25 -5.59
N ASP A 200 -0.25 -8.65 -4.43
CA ASP A 200 -0.26 -7.20 -4.28
C ASP A 200 1.15 -6.64 -4.08
N SER A 201 1.33 -5.39 -4.48
CA SER A 201 2.55 -4.60 -4.25
C SER A 201 2.19 -3.44 -3.33
N VAL A 202 2.66 -3.47 -2.09
CA VAL A 202 2.33 -2.48 -1.06
C VAL A 202 3.60 -1.79 -0.58
N ASN A 203 3.62 -0.47 -0.68
CA ASN A 203 4.66 0.41 -0.14
C ASN A 203 3.99 1.39 0.81
N ALA A 204 4.34 1.42 2.09
CA ALA A 204 3.69 2.34 3.01
C ALA A 204 4.34 3.73 2.97
N GLY A 205 5.67 3.82 2.99
CA GLY A 205 6.39 5.09 2.85
C GLY A 205 6.89 5.59 4.21
N PRO A 206 7.07 6.90 4.40
CA PRO A 206 7.51 7.42 5.70
C PRO A 206 6.39 7.47 6.73
N GLY A 207 6.59 6.83 7.89
CA GLY A 207 5.72 6.93 9.05
C GLY A 207 5.60 5.62 9.81
N ASN A 208 4.73 5.54 10.82
CA ASN A 208 4.54 4.28 11.55
C ASN A 208 3.31 3.58 10.98
N ASP A 209 3.54 2.70 10.02
CA ASP A 209 2.51 2.18 9.16
C ASP A 209 2.02 0.80 9.58
N LYS A 210 0.87 0.44 9.02
CA LYS A 210 0.30 -0.89 9.16
C LYS A 210 0.00 -1.49 7.80
N LEU A 211 0.62 -2.64 7.53
CA LEU A 211 0.45 -3.39 6.29
C LEU A 211 -0.18 -4.76 6.55
N ASP A 212 -1.05 -5.18 5.64
CA ASP A 212 -1.74 -6.48 5.61
C ASP A 212 -1.83 -6.94 4.15
N GLY A 213 -0.93 -7.83 3.71
CA GLY A 213 -0.87 -8.31 2.32
C GLY A 213 -2.16 -9.04 1.94
N GLY A 214 -2.46 -10.12 2.66
CA GLY A 214 -3.73 -10.82 2.57
C GLY A 214 -3.59 -12.23 2.00
N ASP A 215 -4.32 -12.54 0.93
CA ASP A 215 -4.28 -13.83 0.23
C ASP A 215 -3.59 -13.66 -1.12
N GLY A 216 -2.42 -14.27 -1.32
CA GLY A 216 -1.66 -14.28 -2.55
C GLY A 216 -0.18 -14.07 -2.27
N ASN A 217 0.64 -14.02 -3.32
CA ASN A 217 2.07 -13.80 -3.15
C ASN A 217 2.36 -12.31 -3.26
N ASP A 218 2.56 -11.67 -2.13
CA ASP A 218 2.62 -10.22 -1.98
C ASP A 218 4.07 -9.72 -1.92
N THR A 219 4.25 -8.45 -2.24
CA THR A 219 5.49 -7.70 -1.99
C THR A 219 5.17 -6.51 -1.10
N LEU A 220 5.71 -6.51 0.11
CA LEU A 220 5.43 -5.51 1.14
C LEU A 220 6.71 -4.75 1.50
N THR A 221 6.63 -3.43 1.57
CA THR A 221 7.69 -2.54 2.06
C THR A 221 7.10 -1.60 3.11
N GLY A 222 7.62 -1.66 4.34
CA GLY A 222 7.25 -0.75 5.42
C GLY A 222 7.65 0.67 5.06
N GLY A 223 8.93 0.99 5.15
CA GLY A 223 9.44 2.27 4.68
C GLY A 223 10.47 2.87 5.62
N ASP A 224 10.16 4.03 6.19
CA ASP A 224 10.96 4.67 7.24
C ASP A 224 10.12 4.71 8.53
N ASP A 225 10.74 4.72 9.72
CA ASP A 225 10.06 4.62 11.03
C ASP A 225 9.45 3.24 11.30
N ASN A 226 8.71 3.05 12.41
CA ASN A 226 8.41 1.71 12.92
C ASN A 226 7.10 1.16 12.34
N ASP A 227 7.19 0.04 11.64
CA ASP A 227 6.08 -0.55 10.92
C ASP A 227 5.55 -1.84 11.53
N SER A 228 4.27 -2.12 11.26
CA SER A 228 3.61 -3.38 11.59
C SER A 228 3.16 -4.08 10.32
N ILE A 229 3.88 -5.14 9.94
CA ILE A 229 3.66 -5.87 8.69
C ILE A 229 3.10 -7.27 8.97
N LEU A 230 1.95 -7.58 8.38
CA LEU A 230 1.39 -8.92 8.27
C LEU A 230 1.35 -9.31 6.79
N ALA A 231 2.12 -10.32 6.39
CA ALA A 231 2.17 -10.75 4.99
C ALA A 231 0.90 -11.51 4.60
N GLY A 232 0.61 -12.61 5.28
CA GLY A 232 -0.66 -13.31 5.18
C GLY A 232 -0.48 -14.71 4.58
N LYS A 233 -1.29 -15.08 3.59
CA LYS A 233 -1.15 -16.38 2.94
C LYS A 233 -0.49 -16.23 1.58
N GLY A 234 0.60 -16.93 1.37
CA GLY A 234 1.28 -16.99 0.08
C GLY A 234 2.78 -17.00 0.29
N ASP A 235 3.52 -17.13 -0.81
CA ASP A 235 4.98 -16.99 -0.71
C ASP A 235 5.31 -15.50 -0.89
N ASP A 236 5.58 -14.81 0.21
CA ASP A 236 5.66 -13.34 0.25
C ASP A 236 7.10 -12.82 0.25
N VAL A 237 7.26 -11.56 -0.16
CA VAL A 237 8.52 -10.82 -0.07
C VAL A 237 8.31 -9.58 0.79
N ILE A 238 9.00 -9.51 1.92
CA ILE A 238 8.85 -8.43 2.89
C ILE A 238 10.18 -7.68 3.08
N PHE A 239 10.09 -6.36 3.03
CA PHE A 239 11.12 -5.43 3.44
C PHE A 239 10.57 -4.57 4.58
N GLY A 240 11.20 -4.56 5.76
CA GLY A 240 10.85 -3.61 6.82
C GLY A 240 11.19 -2.20 6.36
N ASP A 241 12.46 -1.97 6.01
CA ASP A 241 12.92 -0.69 5.47
C ASP A 241 13.03 -0.62 3.94
N ALA A 242 12.78 0.57 3.38
CA ALA A 242 13.03 0.89 1.96
C ALA A 242 14.49 1.31 1.64
N GLY A 243 15.32 1.53 2.67
CA GLY A 243 16.70 1.96 2.56
C GLY A 243 16.85 3.39 2.02
N GLY A 244 16.84 4.40 2.89
CA GLY A 244 17.03 5.79 2.46
C GLY A 244 16.72 6.87 3.50
N GLY A 245 15.86 6.57 4.48
CA GLY A 245 15.53 7.47 5.58
C GLY A 245 15.96 6.93 6.95
N THR A 246 15.02 6.89 7.89
CA THR A 246 15.28 6.48 9.28
C THR A 246 14.87 5.05 9.49
N ASP A 247 15.87 4.21 9.78
CA ASP A 247 15.68 2.82 10.17
C ASP A 247 14.66 2.69 11.33
N GLY A 248 13.65 1.83 11.13
CA GLY A 248 12.54 1.55 12.04
C GLY A 248 12.78 0.36 12.95
N ASN A 249 12.07 0.28 14.09
CA ASN A 249 12.00 -0.96 14.86
C ASN A 249 10.72 -1.72 14.48
N ASP A 250 10.80 -2.60 13.50
CA ASP A 250 9.65 -3.18 12.83
C ASP A 250 9.10 -4.41 13.53
N THR A 251 7.81 -4.68 13.32
CA THR A 251 7.17 -5.94 13.70
C THR A 251 6.65 -6.63 12.45
N ILE A 252 7.28 -7.75 12.08
CA ILE A 252 7.02 -8.47 10.84
C ILE A 252 6.51 -9.88 11.14
N ASN A 253 5.42 -10.28 10.47
CA ASN A 253 4.90 -11.64 10.50
C ASN A 253 4.60 -12.15 9.08
N GLY A 254 5.33 -13.17 8.62
CA GLY A 254 5.10 -13.84 7.33
C GLY A 254 3.79 -14.63 7.29
N ASP A 255 3.37 -15.20 8.42
CA ASP A 255 2.16 -16.03 8.56
C ASP A 255 2.25 -17.37 7.83
N ALA A 256 1.80 -17.54 6.60
CA ALA A 256 1.79 -18.85 5.95
C ALA A 256 2.30 -18.84 4.51
N GLY A 257 3.33 -19.62 4.22
CA GLY A 257 3.90 -19.81 2.90
C GLY A 257 5.42 -19.85 2.97
N ILE A 258 6.13 -19.69 1.86
CA ILE A 258 7.59 -19.60 1.89
C ILE A 258 7.99 -18.13 1.73
N ASP A 259 8.37 -17.51 2.84
CA ASP A 259 8.56 -16.07 2.88
C ASP A 259 10.03 -15.68 2.78
N LEU A 260 10.28 -14.55 2.11
CA LEU A 260 11.56 -13.86 2.11
C LEU A 260 11.43 -12.56 2.87
N ILE A 261 12.05 -12.49 4.05
CA ILE A 261 11.99 -11.35 4.95
C ILE A 261 13.37 -10.71 5.08
N ALA A 262 13.44 -9.40 4.85
CA ALA A 262 14.57 -8.57 5.22
C ALA A 262 14.06 -7.44 6.10
N ALA A 263 14.38 -7.47 7.40
CA ALA A 263 13.86 -6.51 8.36
C ALA A 263 14.48 -5.12 8.11
N GLY A 264 15.82 -5.01 8.17
CA GLY A 264 16.49 -3.78 7.76
C GLY A 264 17.48 -3.31 8.81
N GLY A 265 17.43 -2.03 9.15
CA GLY A 265 18.10 -1.52 10.33
C GLY A 265 17.09 -1.29 11.46
N GLY A 266 17.57 -1.21 12.69
CA GLY A 266 16.71 -1.05 13.86
C GLY A 266 16.68 -2.30 14.72
N ASP A 267 15.95 -2.24 15.84
CA ASP A 267 15.77 -3.42 16.69
C ASP A 267 14.43 -4.10 16.31
N ASP A 268 14.47 -5.09 15.42
CA ASP A 268 13.28 -5.67 14.81
C ASP A 268 12.71 -6.88 15.55
N VAL A 269 11.42 -7.15 15.32
CA VAL A 269 10.75 -8.38 15.77
C VAL A 269 10.16 -9.10 14.56
N VAL A 270 10.71 -10.26 14.23
CA VAL A 270 10.32 -11.03 13.03
C VAL A 270 9.82 -12.42 13.40
N ASN A 271 8.72 -12.84 12.79
CA ASN A 271 8.22 -14.20 12.79
C ASN A 271 7.99 -14.68 11.35
N GLY A 272 8.67 -15.73 10.91
CA GLY A 272 8.46 -16.34 9.58
C GLY A 272 7.07 -16.94 9.49
N GLY A 273 6.75 -17.90 10.35
CA GLY A 273 5.43 -18.50 10.45
C GLY A 273 5.42 -19.96 10.02
N ASP A 274 4.45 -20.37 9.21
CA ASP A 274 4.41 -21.70 8.60
C ASP A 274 5.11 -21.64 7.25
N GLY A 275 6.24 -22.32 7.06
CA GLY A 275 6.99 -22.09 5.84
C GLY A 275 8.32 -22.81 5.73
N ASN A 276 9.17 -22.37 4.83
CA ASN A 276 10.59 -22.70 4.83
C ASN A 276 11.28 -21.38 4.54
N ASP A 277 11.30 -20.51 5.53
CA ASP A 277 11.43 -19.08 5.33
C ASP A 277 12.90 -18.67 5.24
N ILE A 278 13.14 -17.53 4.63
CA ILE A 278 14.46 -16.89 4.60
C ILE A 278 14.33 -15.54 5.27
N ILE A 279 14.95 -15.42 6.45
CA ILE A 279 14.86 -14.24 7.29
C ILE A 279 16.25 -13.62 7.42
N GLY A 280 16.34 -12.31 7.19
CA GLY A 280 17.50 -11.49 7.57
C GLY A 280 17.05 -10.37 8.50
N GLY A 281 17.67 -10.28 9.69
CA GLY A 281 17.45 -9.19 10.65
C GLY A 281 18.09 -7.92 10.11
N GLY A 282 19.41 -7.83 10.21
CA GLY A 282 20.18 -6.76 9.59
C GLY A 282 21.00 -6.00 10.63
N ASP A 283 20.87 -4.68 10.68
CA ASP A 283 21.63 -3.86 11.63
C ASP A 283 20.78 -3.59 12.89
N GLY A 284 21.12 -4.16 14.05
CA GLY A 284 20.46 -3.84 15.33
C GLY A 284 20.02 -5.10 16.07
N ASN A 285 19.51 -4.94 17.30
CA ASN A 285 19.28 -6.08 18.19
C ASN A 285 17.95 -6.77 17.85
N ASP A 286 17.98 -7.63 16.85
CA ASP A 286 16.79 -8.27 16.31
C ASP A 286 16.33 -9.46 17.14
N THR A 287 15.01 -9.64 17.26
CA THR A 287 14.39 -10.85 17.78
C THR A 287 13.66 -11.58 16.66
N MET A 288 14.11 -12.78 16.33
CA MET A 288 13.61 -13.52 15.16
C MET A 288 13.17 -14.94 15.50
N THR A 289 12.08 -15.38 14.90
CA THR A 289 11.58 -16.76 14.97
C THR A 289 11.30 -17.27 13.55
N GLY A 290 11.83 -18.44 13.20
CA GLY A 290 11.55 -19.12 11.93
C GLY A 290 10.10 -19.60 11.90
N GLY A 291 9.76 -20.50 12.83
CA GLY A 291 8.41 -20.99 13.03
C GLY A 291 8.32 -22.48 12.72
N ASN A 292 7.34 -22.89 11.91
CA ASN A 292 7.24 -24.28 11.45
C ASN A 292 7.88 -24.43 10.08
N GLY A 293 8.67 -25.49 9.92
CA GLY A 293 9.33 -25.89 8.70
C GLY A 293 10.83 -25.56 8.74
N ASN A 294 11.52 -25.73 7.61
CA ASN A 294 12.97 -25.69 7.57
C ASN A 294 13.45 -24.30 7.15
N ASP A 295 13.81 -23.49 8.13
CA ASP A 295 14.03 -22.07 7.97
C ASP A 295 15.52 -21.73 7.83
N LYS A 296 15.77 -20.56 7.27
CA LYS A 296 17.09 -19.97 7.17
C LYS A 296 17.09 -18.55 7.73
N ILE A 297 17.73 -18.41 8.88
CA ILE A 297 17.80 -17.14 9.60
C ILE A 297 19.23 -16.61 9.57
N TYR A 298 19.37 -15.36 9.14
CA TYR A 298 20.60 -14.58 9.24
C TYR A 298 20.37 -13.47 10.28
N GLY A 299 20.94 -13.67 11.46
CA GLY A 299 20.91 -12.80 12.64
C GLY A 299 21.11 -11.33 12.31
N GLY A 300 22.34 -10.98 11.92
CA GLY A 300 22.73 -9.59 11.73
C GLY A 300 23.76 -9.20 12.77
N ASP A 301 23.56 -8.05 13.40
CA ASP A 301 24.39 -7.56 14.51
C ASP A 301 23.67 -7.79 15.86
N ASP A 302 24.19 -8.62 16.78
CA ASP A 302 23.61 -8.81 18.14
C ASP A 302 22.17 -9.40 18.15
N ALA A 303 21.92 -10.45 17.35
CA ALA A 303 20.59 -11.01 17.14
C ALA A 303 20.21 -12.15 18.12
N ASP A 304 18.94 -12.19 18.51
CA ASP A 304 18.29 -13.28 19.23
C ASP A 304 17.39 -14.08 18.26
N SER A 305 17.85 -15.25 17.79
CA SER A 305 17.16 -16.07 16.77
C SER A 305 16.73 -17.45 17.27
N SER A 306 15.50 -17.87 16.95
CA SER A 306 14.96 -19.21 17.17
C SER A 306 14.52 -19.85 15.84
N GLY A 307 14.92 -21.09 15.55
CA GLY A 307 14.39 -21.86 14.41
C GLY A 307 12.97 -22.38 14.66
N ASP A 308 12.70 -22.74 15.92
CA ASP A 308 11.47 -23.36 16.40
C ASP A 308 11.28 -24.81 15.93
N GLY A 309 10.66 -25.09 14.79
CA GLY A 309 10.31 -26.47 14.42
C GLY A 309 10.67 -26.83 13.00
N GLY A 310 11.74 -27.56 12.79
CA GLY A 310 12.19 -28.05 11.48
C GLY A 310 13.69 -28.31 11.50
N ASP A 311 14.27 -28.66 10.35
CA ASP A 311 15.73 -28.73 10.25
C ASP A 311 16.27 -27.36 9.79
N ASP A 312 16.71 -26.52 10.72
CA ASP A 312 16.95 -25.09 10.50
C ASP A 312 18.42 -24.72 10.28
N ILE A 313 18.64 -23.56 9.65
CA ILE A 313 19.97 -22.95 9.51
C ILE A 313 19.95 -21.56 10.13
N LEU A 314 20.65 -21.40 11.25
CA LEU A 314 20.79 -20.13 11.95
C LEU A 314 22.23 -19.62 11.83
N VAL A 315 22.38 -18.36 11.41
CA VAL A 315 23.67 -17.70 11.25
C VAL A 315 23.64 -16.35 11.96
N GLY A 316 24.34 -16.20 13.08
CA GLY A 316 24.39 -14.95 13.86
C GLY A 316 25.05 -13.80 13.08
N ASN A 317 26.24 -14.05 12.53
CA ASN A 317 27.12 -13.09 11.85
C ASN A 317 28.00 -12.28 12.81
N ALA A 318 27.64 -11.05 13.17
CA ALA A 318 28.48 -10.20 14.00
C ALA A 318 27.71 -9.81 15.27
N GLY A 319 28.43 -9.38 16.31
CA GLY A 319 27.79 -9.12 17.59
C GLY A 319 27.68 -10.39 18.43
N ASN A 320 27.07 -10.28 19.60
CA ASN A 320 26.90 -11.40 20.53
C ASN A 320 25.52 -11.98 20.34
N ASP A 321 25.44 -13.08 19.61
CA ASP A 321 24.16 -13.63 19.17
C ASP A 321 23.63 -14.70 20.14
N THR A 322 22.31 -14.81 20.29
CA THR A 322 21.66 -15.98 20.89
C THR A 322 20.98 -16.79 19.79
N LEU A 323 21.46 -18.00 19.52
CA LEU A 323 20.91 -18.90 18.51
C LEU A 323 20.31 -20.15 19.16
N LEU A 324 19.03 -20.36 18.92
CA LEU A 324 18.24 -21.49 19.43
C LEU A 324 17.73 -22.30 18.23
N GLY A 325 18.16 -23.55 18.06
CA GLY A 325 17.74 -24.42 16.96
C GLY A 325 16.25 -24.75 17.07
N GLY A 326 15.89 -25.56 18.05
CA GLY A 326 14.50 -25.91 18.32
C GLY A 326 14.27 -27.42 18.19
N ASP A 327 13.16 -27.82 17.59
CA ASP A 327 12.88 -29.21 17.25
C ASP A 327 13.39 -29.53 15.85
N GLY A 328 14.39 -30.41 15.72
CA GLY A 328 14.88 -30.91 14.43
C GLY A 328 16.40 -31.05 14.40
N ASN A 329 16.98 -31.20 13.22
CA ASN A 329 18.44 -31.32 13.09
C ASN A 329 19.02 -30.02 12.55
N ASP A 330 19.47 -29.18 13.47
CA ASP A 330 19.76 -27.78 13.15
C ASP A 330 21.23 -27.55 12.84
N SER A 331 21.51 -26.47 12.11
CA SER A 331 22.85 -25.99 11.81
C SER A 331 23.00 -24.55 12.31
N LEU A 332 23.66 -24.39 13.46
CA LEU A 332 23.89 -23.09 14.09
C LEU A 332 25.32 -22.62 13.85
N LEU A 333 25.45 -21.37 13.42
CA LEU A 333 26.71 -20.67 13.21
C LEU A 333 26.69 -19.32 13.94
N GLY A 334 27.47 -19.15 15.00
CA GLY A 334 27.53 -17.90 15.79
C GLY A 334 28.11 -16.76 14.96
N GLY A 335 29.40 -16.81 14.68
CA GLY A 335 30.07 -15.88 13.78
C GLY A 335 31.18 -15.11 14.49
N ALA A 336 30.92 -13.86 14.86
CA ALA A 336 31.91 -12.97 15.45
C ALA A 336 31.33 -12.22 16.66
N GLY A 337 31.54 -12.78 17.83
CA GLY A 337 31.20 -12.16 19.12
C GLY A 337 31.12 -13.26 20.16
N ASN A 338 30.65 -12.97 21.37
CA ASN A 338 30.54 -14.02 22.38
C ASN A 338 29.13 -14.59 22.33
N ASP A 339 28.97 -15.66 21.57
CA ASP A 339 27.64 -16.13 21.20
C ASP A 339 27.10 -17.17 22.20
N ILE A 340 25.79 -17.31 22.25
CA ILE A 340 25.09 -18.39 22.98
C ILE A 340 24.37 -19.26 21.97
N LEU A 341 24.76 -20.53 21.85
CA LEU A 341 24.18 -21.45 20.88
C LEU A 341 23.58 -22.67 21.59
N ALA A 342 22.36 -23.04 21.23
CA ALA A 342 21.69 -24.24 21.72
C ALA A 342 20.91 -24.92 20.59
N GLY A 343 21.31 -26.13 20.20
CA GLY A 343 20.58 -26.89 19.18
C GLY A 343 19.19 -27.34 19.64
N GLN A 344 19.05 -27.71 20.92
CA GLN A 344 17.83 -28.21 21.55
C GLN A 344 17.47 -29.66 21.17
N VAL A 345 16.35 -29.93 20.52
CA VAL A 345 15.84 -31.30 20.32
C VAL A 345 16.24 -31.80 18.94
N GLY A 346 17.20 -32.73 18.89
CA GLY A 346 17.52 -33.49 17.68
C GLY A 346 19.02 -33.73 17.55
N ILE A 347 19.53 -33.80 16.32
CA ILE A 347 20.97 -33.99 16.06
C ILE A 347 21.52 -32.73 15.40
N ASP A 348 22.11 -31.88 16.22
CA ASP A 348 22.49 -30.55 15.75
C ASP A 348 23.96 -30.44 15.36
N THR A 349 24.26 -29.48 14.50
CA THR A 349 25.62 -29.02 14.19
C THR A 349 25.76 -27.60 14.71
N VAL A 350 26.59 -27.41 15.72
CA VAL A 350 26.78 -26.11 16.37
C VAL A 350 28.21 -25.62 16.20
N ASN A 351 28.38 -24.41 15.68
CA ASN A 351 29.68 -23.80 15.46
C ASN A 351 29.69 -22.33 15.90
N GLY A 352 30.34 -22.05 17.03
CA GLY A 352 30.43 -20.68 17.54
C GLY A 352 31.21 -19.73 16.62
N GLN A 353 32.38 -20.15 16.13
CA GLN A 353 33.35 -19.31 15.39
C GLN A 353 33.84 -18.05 16.16
N GLY A 354 35.17 -17.82 16.15
CA GLY A 354 35.75 -16.66 16.81
C GLY A 354 35.58 -16.67 18.34
N SER A 355 36.07 -15.60 18.99
CA SER A 355 35.67 -15.15 20.35
C SER A 355 35.49 -16.23 21.44
N ALA A 356 34.71 -15.94 22.49
CA ALA A 356 34.48 -16.83 23.63
C ALA A 356 33.00 -17.23 23.72
N ASP A 357 32.65 -18.27 22.97
CA ASP A 357 31.25 -18.69 22.80
C ASP A 357 30.79 -19.64 23.91
N THR A 358 29.50 -19.62 24.19
CA THR A 358 28.80 -20.56 25.08
C THR A 358 27.93 -21.49 24.25
N VAL A 359 28.25 -22.78 24.25
CA VAL A 359 27.39 -23.80 23.64
C VAL A 359 26.65 -24.55 24.74
N LEU A 360 25.31 -24.45 24.72
CA LEU A 360 24.40 -25.19 25.59
C LEU A 360 24.00 -26.49 24.88
N GLY A 361 24.11 -27.62 25.58
CA GLY A 361 23.71 -28.89 24.99
C GLY A 361 22.19 -29.07 24.97
N GLY A 362 21.69 -29.76 23.94
CA GLY A 362 20.29 -30.12 23.79
C GLY A 362 19.83 -31.27 24.69
N ASP A 363 18.51 -31.34 24.92
CA ASP A 363 17.85 -32.48 25.57
C ASP A 363 17.73 -33.64 24.57
N GLY A 364 18.86 -34.21 24.16
CA GLY A 364 18.89 -35.49 23.48
C GLY A 364 18.13 -36.50 24.32
N ASN A 365 17.00 -36.99 23.80
CA ASN A 365 16.06 -37.91 24.45
C ASN A 365 16.62 -39.33 24.73
N GLY A 366 17.94 -39.48 24.82
CA GLY A 366 18.64 -40.69 25.26
C GLY A 366 18.70 -41.83 24.24
N GLU A 367 18.15 -41.64 23.02
CA GLU A 367 18.06 -42.68 21.98
C GLU A 367 18.74 -42.27 20.63
N GLU A 368 19.09 -41.00 20.43
CA GLU A 368 19.73 -40.47 19.20
C GLU A 368 21.23 -40.14 19.44
N PRO A 369 22.13 -40.26 18.43
CA PRO A 369 23.51 -39.76 18.53
C PRO A 369 23.54 -38.27 18.89
N GLY A 370 24.36 -37.86 19.86
CA GLY A 370 24.38 -36.47 20.34
C GLY A 370 24.99 -35.46 19.36
N ASP A 371 24.72 -34.19 19.60
CA ASP A 371 25.06 -33.05 18.75
C ASP A 371 26.57 -32.97 18.42
N LEU A 372 26.87 -32.36 17.28
CA LEU A 372 28.21 -32.09 16.79
C LEU A 372 28.59 -30.62 17.06
N VAL A 373 29.50 -30.39 18.02
CA VAL A 373 30.08 -29.06 18.28
C VAL A 373 31.41 -28.90 17.54
N ILE A 374 31.55 -27.81 16.80
CA ILE A 374 32.73 -27.44 16.02
C ILE A 374 33.19 -26.05 16.47
N GLY A 375 34.35 -25.89 17.11
CA GLY A 375 34.85 -24.56 17.52
C GLY A 375 36.04 -24.66 18.49
N LEU A 376 37.05 -23.79 18.33
CA LEU A 376 38.36 -23.91 19.00
C LEU A 376 38.46 -23.16 20.34
N ASP A 377 37.55 -22.24 20.64
CA ASP A 377 37.64 -21.33 21.80
C ASP A 377 36.36 -21.29 22.68
N ALA A 378 35.34 -22.12 22.39
CA ALA A 378 34.10 -22.17 23.15
C ALA A 378 34.31 -22.73 24.57
N GLU A 379 33.90 -21.97 25.60
CA GLU A 379 33.75 -22.51 26.94
C GLU A 379 32.46 -23.35 26.97
N ILE A 380 32.61 -24.66 26.74
CA ILE A 380 31.49 -25.61 26.91
C ILE A 380 31.14 -25.64 28.41
N ASN A 381 30.08 -24.92 28.79
CA ASN A 381 29.66 -24.80 30.19
C ASN A 381 28.87 -26.07 30.58
N GLU A 382 29.61 -27.10 30.96
CA GLU A 382 29.08 -28.39 31.40
C GLU A 382 28.24 -28.23 32.69
N THR A 383 26.92 -28.13 32.56
CA THR A 383 25.99 -28.58 33.60
C THR A 383 25.19 -29.78 33.12
N PHE A 384 25.88 -30.90 32.85
CA PHE A 384 25.24 -32.14 32.37
C PHE A 384 25.02 -33.17 33.47
N SER A 385 23.77 -33.63 33.55
CA SER A 385 23.43 -34.97 34.00
C SER A 385 23.94 -35.95 32.93
N LEU A 386 24.94 -36.75 33.29
CA LEU A 386 25.54 -37.77 32.42
C LEU A 386 24.50 -38.79 31.93
N ASP A 387 24.09 -38.67 30.66
CA ASP A 387 23.83 -39.86 29.82
C ASP A 387 24.04 -39.54 28.32
N THR A 388 25.29 -39.81 27.88
CA THR A 388 25.74 -40.21 26.52
C THR A 388 25.47 -39.34 25.28
N GLY A 389 26.54 -38.94 24.55
CA GLY A 389 26.40 -38.68 23.10
C GLY A 389 27.46 -37.87 22.34
N TRP A 390 28.28 -37.04 22.98
CA TRP A 390 29.04 -36.01 22.25
C TRP A 390 30.31 -36.52 21.54
N THR A 391 30.51 -36.08 20.29
CA THR A 391 31.80 -36.19 19.58
C THR A 391 32.40 -34.79 19.39
N ALA A 392 33.07 -34.26 20.40
CA ALA A 392 33.82 -33.01 20.26
C ALA A 392 35.06 -33.25 19.37
N LEU A 393 35.12 -32.57 18.22
CA LEU A 393 36.33 -32.56 17.39
C LEU A 393 37.22 -31.39 17.83
N VAL A 394 37.99 -31.61 18.90
CA VAL A 394 38.98 -30.64 19.39
C VAL A 394 40.24 -30.75 18.50
N GLY A 395 40.51 -29.71 17.70
CA GLY A 395 41.66 -29.62 16.78
C GLY A 395 42.88 -28.98 17.41
#